data_AF-A0A943BV48-F1
#
_entry.id   AF-A0A943BV48-F1
#
_cell.length_a   1.000
_cell.length_b   1.000
_cell.length_c   1.000
_cell.angle_alpha   90.00
_cell.angle_beta   90.00
_cell.angle_gamma   90.00
#
_symmetry.space_group_name_H-M   'P 1'
#
loop_
_entity.id
_entity.type
_entity.pdbx_description
1 polymer ?
#
loop_
_entity_poly.entity_id
_entity_poly.type
_entity_poly.pdbx_seq_one_letter_code
_entity_poly.pdbx_strand_id
1 'polypeptide(L)'
;MSKESKHAKKEAKAAKKAAKAEKAASKMAAKAEKKHSKDYNKFVKKATKKNNKKANKPGYAAIVIPPIDEYQSKSEIKLAKANDKAYAAYVKKINKKNTKMEAKCAKKGKPFEPIPVPEKDEVVLQTNKKRKVWRMIIRILLIWLIVYFIIMWLMYSPAILPTEAEDTTAAASYDYEPYSNPHEITTTPDYTIAEAKVFLKQVIHDNWKNIGYSSDVSNDAITYNNKTIVVNNANCYVFSCAGKTYAIPIKLSGCYVLDNGEYKPLTFDNTNYLF
;
A
#
# COMPACT_ATOMS: atom_id res chain seq x y z
N MET A 1 -32.25 16.27 -25.10
CA MET A 1 -30.94 16.87 -24.75
C MET A 1 -30.24 17.34 -26.03
N SER A 2 -30.22 18.66 -26.28
CA SER A 2 -29.58 19.29 -27.45
C SER A 2 -28.09 18.94 -27.58
N LYS A 3 -27.54 18.96 -28.79
CA LYS A 3 -26.12 18.66 -29.07
C LYS A 3 -25.17 19.58 -28.28
N GLU A 4 -25.57 20.82 -28.03
CA GLU A 4 -24.79 21.82 -27.27
C GLU A 4 -24.60 21.43 -25.79
N SER A 5 -25.62 20.88 -25.13
CA SER A 5 -25.49 20.46 -23.72
C SER A 5 -24.59 19.23 -23.54
N LYS A 6 -24.42 18.41 -24.59
CA LYS A 6 -23.45 17.29 -24.60
C LYS A 6 -22.02 17.78 -24.81
N HIS A 7 -21.80 18.82 -25.61
CA HIS A 7 -20.48 19.43 -25.80
C HIS A 7 -20.00 20.16 -24.54
N ALA A 8 -20.86 20.99 -23.94
CA ALA A 8 -20.56 21.68 -22.67
C ALA A 8 -20.23 20.70 -21.53
N LYS A 9 -20.95 19.57 -21.44
CA LYS A 9 -20.67 18.52 -20.44
C LYS A 9 -19.36 17.76 -20.71
N LYS A 10 -18.93 17.63 -21.97
CA LYS A 10 -17.62 17.03 -22.33
C LYS A 10 -16.47 17.98 -21.99
N GLU A 11 -16.61 19.27 -22.30
CA GLU A 11 -15.60 20.29 -22.00
C GLU A 11 -15.44 20.52 -20.51
N ALA A 12 -16.55 20.59 -19.74
CA ALA A 12 -16.48 20.69 -18.28
C ALA A 12 -15.80 19.46 -17.64
N LYS A 13 -16.01 18.25 -18.20
CA LYS A 13 -15.29 17.03 -17.75
C LYS A 13 -13.82 17.07 -18.12
N ALA A 14 -13.45 17.59 -19.29
CA ALA A 14 -12.07 17.76 -19.72
C ALA A 14 -11.33 18.79 -18.84
N ALA A 15 -11.94 19.94 -18.59
CA ALA A 15 -11.41 20.98 -17.70
C ALA A 15 -11.22 20.47 -16.27
N LYS A 16 -12.20 19.74 -15.71
CA LYS A 16 -12.07 19.14 -14.37
C LYS A 16 -10.97 18.07 -14.30
N LYS A 17 -10.70 17.37 -15.41
CA LYS A 17 -9.61 16.39 -15.50
C LYS A 17 -8.25 17.06 -15.65
N ALA A 18 -8.16 18.14 -16.45
CA ALA A 18 -6.97 18.95 -16.59
C ALA A 18 -6.58 19.63 -15.26
N ALA A 19 -7.53 20.25 -14.57
CA ALA A 19 -7.28 20.87 -13.25
C ALA A 19 -6.84 19.85 -12.18
N LYS A 20 -7.35 18.61 -12.22
CA LYS A 20 -6.86 17.52 -11.36
C LYS A 20 -5.44 17.08 -11.72
N ALA A 21 -5.10 17.05 -13.01
CA ALA A 21 -3.76 16.71 -13.47
C ALA A 21 -2.74 17.78 -13.10
N GLU A 22 -3.11 19.06 -13.21
CA GLU A 22 -2.28 20.20 -12.82
C GLU A 22 -2.03 20.26 -11.31
N LYS A 23 -3.09 20.05 -10.48
CA LYS A 23 -2.94 19.90 -9.02
C LYS A 23 -2.08 18.71 -8.63
N ALA A 24 -2.07 17.63 -9.42
CA ALA A 24 -1.19 16.49 -9.19
C ALA A 24 0.26 16.83 -9.59
N ALA A 25 0.46 17.53 -10.70
CA ALA A 25 1.77 17.97 -11.16
C ALA A 25 2.43 18.95 -10.17
N SER A 26 1.68 19.94 -9.66
CA SER A 26 2.20 20.89 -8.67
C SER A 26 2.59 20.22 -7.34
N LYS A 27 1.79 19.26 -6.86
CA LYS A 27 2.16 18.45 -5.69
C LYS A 27 3.41 17.62 -5.92
N MET A 28 3.64 17.12 -7.13
CA MET A 28 4.84 16.37 -7.48
C MET A 28 6.06 17.29 -7.59
N ALA A 29 5.91 18.49 -8.16
CA ALA A 29 6.94 19.51 -8.23
C ALA A 29 7.38 19.96 -6.83
N ALA A 30 6.44 20.29 -5.94
CA ALA A 30 6.75 20.66 -4.55
C ALA A 30 7.47 19.53 -3.78
N LYS A 31 7.11 18.26 -4.04
CA LYS A 31 7.82 17.11 -3.47
C LYS A 31 9.24 16.95 -4.05
N ALA A 32 9.43 17.24 -5.32
CA ALA A 32 10.74 17.19 -5.98
C ALA A 32 11.66 18.30 -5.43
N GLU A 33 11.15 19.52 -5.31
CA GLU A 33 11.88 20.67 -4.74
C GLU A 33 12.27 20.42 -3.28
N LYS A 34 11.35 19.88 -2.45
CA LYS A 34 11.67 19.51 -1.07
C LYS A 34 12.72 18.39 -0.97
N LYS A 35 12.79 17.49 -1.96
CA LYS A 35 13.84 16.46 -2.01
C LYS A 35 15.17 17.07 -2.43
N HIS A 36 15.17 17.89 -3.46
CA HIS A 36 16.33 18.58 -3.99
C HIS A 36 16.99 19.48 -2.93
N SER A 37 16.21 20.27 -2.20
CA SER A 37 16.68 21.08 -1.07
C SER A 37 17.30 20.24 0.06
N LYS A 38 16.72 19.08 0.39
CA LYS A 38 17.29 18.15 1.38
C LYS A 38 18.62 17.57 0.91
N ASP A 39 18.72 17.20 -0.36
CA ASP A 39 19.94 16.65 -0.94
C ASP A 39 21.04 17.72 -1.03
N TYR A 40 20.69 18.96 -1.37
CA TYR A 40 21.58 20.12 -1.32
C TYR A 40 22.16 20.31 0.08
N ASN A 41 21.31 20.42 1.11
CA ASN A 41 21.75 20.59 2.50
C ASN A 41 22.69 19.47 2.96
N LYS A 42 22.40 18.23 2.55
CA LYS A 42 23.25 17.07 2.83
C LYS A 42 24.60 17.14 2.10
N PHE A 43 24.62 17.67 0.87
CA PHE A 43 25.83 17.92 0.11
C PHE A 43 26.67 19.02 0.77
N VAL A 44 26.09 20.18 1.09
CA VAL A 44 26.76 21.30 1.77
C VAL A 44 27.43 20.80 3.05
N LYS A 45 26.68 20.13 3.94
CA LYS A 45 27.22 19.59 5.19
C LYS A 45 28.41 18.64 4.98
N LYS A 46 28.36 17.81 3.93
CA LYS A 46 29.46 16.89 3.59
C LYS A 46 30.66 17.61 2.96
N ALA A 47 30.43 18.60 2.11
CA ALA A 47 31.45 19.40 1.46
C ALA A 47 32.22 20.22 2.51
N THR A 48 31.53 20.95 3.38
CA THR A 48 32.12 21.72 4.49
C THR A 48 32.94 20.81 5.43
N LYS A 49 32.38 19.66 5.84
CA LYS A 49 33.11 18.70 6.70
C LYS A 49 34.39 18.17 6.03
N LYS A 50 34.36 17.91 4.73
CA LYS A 50 35.53 17.43 3.97
C LYS A 50 36.58 18.53 3.80
N ASN A 51 36.14 19.75 3.50
CA ASN A 51 37.03 20.90 3.36
C ASN A 51 37.76 21.17 4.67
N ASN A 52 37.05 21.23 5.80
CA ASN A 52 37.67 21.44 7.11
C ASN A 52 38.65 20.31 7.49
N LYS A 53 38.31 19.05 7.21
CA LYS A 53 39.18 17.90 7.55
C LYS A 53 40.45 17.83 6.70
N LYS A 54 40.42 18.36 5.48
CA LYS A 54 41.52 18.26 4.50
C LYS A 54 42.20 19.60 4.22
N ALA A 55 41.81 20.67 4.90
CA ALA A 55 42.34 22.02 4.72
C ALA A 55 43.88 22.06 4.81
N ASN A 56 44.46 21.27 5.72
CA ASN A 56 45.91 21.24 5.93
C ASN A 56 46.63 20.14 5.13
N LYS A 57 45.96 19.46 4.18
CA LYS A 57 46.61 18.47 3.33
C LYS A 57 47.22 19.14 2.11
N PRO A 58 48.55 18.99 1.86
CA PRO A 58 49.16 19.52 0.65
C PRO A 58 48.50 18.88 -0.59
N GLY A 59 48.15 19.72 -1.57
CA GLY A 59 47.48 19.32 -2.82
C GLY A 59 45.95 19.13 -2.73
N TYR A 60 45.29 19.47 -1.61
CA TYR A 60 43.84 19.41 -1.54
C TYR A 60 43.17 20.66 -2.13
N ALA A 61 42.42 20.48 -3.22
CA ALA A 61 41.50 21.50 -3.72
C ALA A 61 40.17 21.46 -2.95
N ALA A 62 39.73 22.60 -2.43
CA ALA A 62 38.47 22.72 -1.71
C ALA A 62 37.27 22.41 -2.63
N ILE A 63 36.29 21.68 -2.10
CA ILE A 63 35.03 21.41 -2.80
C ILE A 63 34.23 22.70 -2.82
N VAL A 64 34.02 23.26 -4.02
CA VAL A 64 33.15 24.42 -4.25
C VAL A 64 31.70 24.00 -4.03
N ILE A 65 30.96 24.80 -3.26
CA ILE A 65 29.54 24.61 -3.01
C ILE A 65 28.79 25.54 -3.97
N PRO A 66 28.13 25.02 -5.02
CA PRO A 66 27.36 25.85 -5.94
C PRO A 66 26.07 26.36 -5.29
N PRO A 67 25.42 27.38 -5.88
CA PRO A 67 24.05 27.77 -5.51
C PRO A 67 23.08 26.59 -5.60
N ILE A 68 21.97 26.65 -4.85
CA ILE A 68 20.99 25.56 -4.84
C ILE A 68 20.41 25.31 -6.24
N ASP A 69 20.15 26.35 -7.03
CA ASP A 69 19.53 26.23 -8.36
C ASP A 69 20.43 25.51 -9.37
N GLU A 70 21.75 25.64 -9.22
CA GLU A 70 22.75 24.97 -10.07
C GLU A 70 23.14 23.59 -9.53
N TYR A 71 22.73 23.26 -8.31
CA TYR A 71 23.00 21.95 -7.74
C TYR A 71 22.17 20.90 -8.46
N GLN A 72 22.84 19.92 -9.07
CA GLN A 72 22.18 18.69 -9.49
C GLN A 72 22.54 17.54 -8.55
N SER A 73 21.52 16.86 -8.06
CA SER A 73 21.73 15.68 -7.24
C SER A 73 22.41 14.57 -8.06
N LYS A 74 23.19 13.70 -7.42
CA LYS A 74 23.81 12.55 -8.12
C LYS A 74 22.78 11.67 -8.84
N SER A 75 21.57 11.60 -8.30
CA SER A 75 20.42 10.91 -8.91
C SER A 75 19.93 11.60 -10.16
N GLU A 76 19.78 12.93 -10.15
CA GLU A 76 19.37 13.72 -11.32
C GLU A 76 20.39 13.62 -12.45
N ILE A 77 21.69 13.72 -12.14
CA ILE A 77 22.76 13.57 -13.14
C ILE A 77 22.72 12.17 -13.76
N LYS A 78 22.49 11.12 -12.95
CA LYS A 78 22.35 9.75 -13.47
C LYS A 78 21.10 9.59 -14.34
N LEU A 79 19.99 10.20 -13.95
CA LEU A 79 18.72 10.14 -14.68
C LEU A 79 18.81 10.89 -16.02
N ALA A 80 19.41 12.09 -16.02
CA ALA A 80 19.67 12.86 -17.23
C ALA A 80 20.55 12.06 -18.22
N LYS A 81 21.65 11.47 -17.74
CA LYS A 81 22.51 10.59 -18.56
C LYS A 81 21.77 9.35 -19.09
N ALA A 82 20.87 8.77 -18.29
CA ALA A 82 20.06 7.64 -18.72
C ALA A 82 19.05 8.03 -19.81
N ASN A 83 18.41 9.21 -19.67
CA ASN A 83 17.51 9.77 -20.67
C ASN A 83 18.25 10.13 -21.97
N ASP A 84 19.44 10.73 -21.89
CA ASP A 84 20.28 11.02 -23.04
C ASP A 84 20.68 9.75 -23.79
N LYS A 85 21.03 8.69 -23.07
CA LYS A 85 21.34 7.39 -23.66
C LYS A 85 20.12 6.75 -24.34
N ALA A 86 18.93 6.89 -23.73
CA ALA A 86 17.69 6.39 -24.31
C ALA A 86 17.31 7.16 -25.59
N TYR A 87 17.48 8.49 -25.59
CA TYR A 87 17.28 9.34 -26.74
C TYR A 87 18.26 9.00 -27.87
N ALA A 88 19.56 8.89 -27.57
CA ALA A 88 20.57 8.50 -28.56
C ALA A 88 20.25 7.14 -29.20
N ALA A 89 19.76 6.17 -28.43
CA ALA A 89 19.30 4.89 -28.95
C ALA A 89 18.06 5.02 -29.85
N TYR A 90 17.16 5.96 -29.55
CA TYR A 90 15.99 6.27 -30.36
C TYR A 90 16.37 6.95 -31.69
N VAL A 91 17.24 7.96 -31.66
CA VAL A 91 17.81 8.60 -32.86
C VAL A 91 18.50 7.58 -33.75
N LYS A 92 19.32 6.69 -33.17
CA LYS A 92 19.97 5.60 -33.92
C LYS A 92 18.96 4.67 -34.59
N LYS A 93 17.80 4.42 -33.98
CA LYS A 93 16.71 3.65 -34.59
C LYS A 93 16.02 4.39 -35.72
N ILE A 94 15.80 5.71 -35.60
CA ILE A 94 15.25 6.53 -36.68
C ILE A 94 16.22 6.55 -37.86
N ASN A 95 17.50 6.83 -37.62
CA ASN A 95 18.52 6.84 -38.68
C ASN A 95 18.62 5.48 -39.38
N LYS A 96 18.56 4.36 -38.65
CA LYS A 96 18.52 3.02 -39.24
C LYS A 96 17.25 2.73 -40.05
N LYS A 97 16.12 3.37 -39.73
CA LYS A 97 14.90 3.29 -40.56
C LYS A 97 15.03 4.15 -41.80
N ASN A 98 15.57 5.36 -41.66
CA ASN A 98 15.81 6.29 -42.76
C ASN A 98 16.74 5.69 -43.81
N THR A 99 17.88 5.11 -43.42
CA THR A 99 18.80 4.45 -44.38
C THR A 99 18.18 3.26 -45.12
N LYS A 100 17.30 2.50 -44.46
CA LYS A 100 16.54 1.41 -45.11
C LYS A 100 15.48 1.93 -46.07
N MET A 101 14.86 3.05 -45.75
CA MET A 101 13.85 3.69 -46.59
C MET A 101 14.50 4.36 -47.79
N GLU A 102 15.64 5.04 -47.60
CA GLU A 102 16.47 5.61 -48.66
C GLU A 102 16.92 4.53 -49.66
N ALA A 103 17.45 3.40 -49.17
CA ALA A 103 17.81 2.26 -50.04
C ALA A 103 16.61 1.65 -50.79
N LYS A 104 15.39 1.74 -50.24
CA LYS A 104 14.16 1.30 -50.93
C LYS A 104 13.64 2.34 -51.92
N CYS A 105 13.77 3.63 -51.61
CA CYS A 105 13.39 4.74 -52.48
C CYS A 105 14.34 4.85 -53.67
N ALA A 106 15.65 4.67 -53.45
CA ALA A 106 16.67 4.58 -54.50
C ALA A 106 16.39 3.43 -55.49
N LYS A 107 15.96 2.27 -54.99
CA LYS A 107 15.53 1.14 -55.85
C LYS A 107 14.23 1.37 -56.61
N LYS A 108 13.40 2.32 -56.18
CA LYS A 108 12.08 2.61 -56.76
C LYS A 108 12.03 3.97 -57.49
N GLY A 109 13.17 4.66 -57.62
CA GLY A 109 13.29 5.96 -58.30
C GLY A 109 12.50 7.11 -57.67
N LYS A 110 12.09 7.00 -56.40
CA LYS A 110 11.28 8.02 -55.71
C LYS A 110 12.16 8.91 -54.82
N PRO A 111 11.87 10.24 -54.70
CA PRO A 111 12.54 11.11 -53.76
C PRO A 111 12.39 10.59 -52.33
N PHE A 112 13.49 10.58 -51.57
CA PHE A 112 13.48 10.15 -50.18
C PHE A 112 13.28 11.36 -49.26
N GLU A 113 12.22 11.35 -48.47
CA GLU A 113 12.02 12.29 -47.37
C GLU A 113 12.38 11.61 -46.04
N PRO A 114 13.42 12.09 -45.32
CA PRO A 114 13.83 11.50 -44.06
C PRO A 114 12.78 11.73 -42.97
N ILE A 115 12.52 10.71 -42.16
CA ILE A 115 11.66 10.84 -40.98
C ILE A 115 12.34 11.83 -40.02
N PRO A 116 11.66 12.92 -39.61
CA PRO A 116 12.21 13.90 -38.69
C PRO A 116 12.47 13.25 -37.33
N VAL A 117 13.61 13.57 -36.72
CA VAL A 117 13.93 13.14 -35.36
C VAL A 117 13.21 14.08 -34.39
N PRO A 118 12.23 13.60 -33.61
CA PRO A 118 11.52 14.42 -32.64
C PRO A 118 12.47 14.82 -31.49
N GLU A 119 12.22 15.97 -30.86
CA GLU A 119 13.06 16.52 -29.80
C GLU A 119 13.03 15.67 -28.51
N LYS A 120 14.05 15.85 -27.65
CA LYS A 120 14.27 15.03 -26.44
C LYS A 120 13.05 14.96 -25.52
N ASP A 121 12.31 16.07 -25.38
CA ASP A 121 11.16 16.17 -24.47
C ASP A 121 9.94 15.35 -24.93
N GLU A 122 9.78 15.13 -26.23
CA GLU A 122 8.67 14.38 -26.80
C GLU A 122 8.85 12.85 -26.66
N VAL A 123 10.10 12.37 -26.65
CA VAL A 123 10.42 10.93 -26.60
C VAL A 123 10.15 10.35 -25.21
N VAL A 124 10.28 11.15 -24.15
CA VAL A 124 10.02 10.71 -22.76
C VAL A 124 8.56 10.23 -22.61
N LEU A 125 7.62 10.86 -23.31
CA LEU A 125 6.19 10.53 -23.27
C LEU A 125 5.85 9.17 -23.93
N GLN A 126 6.65 8.69 -24.89
CA GLN A 126 6.36 7.46 -25.64
C GLN A 126 6.68 6.15 -24.89
N THR A 127 7.46 6.20 -23.79
CA THR A 127 7.98 5.00 -23.10
C THR A 127 6.94 4.24 -22.26
N ASN A 128 5.71 4.74 -22.12
CA ASN A 128 4.67 4.17 -21.24
C ASN A 128 3.99 2.87 -21.75
N LYS A 129 4.41 2.31 -22.89
CA LYS A 129 3.75 1.12 -23.50
C LYS A 129 3.72 -0.09 -22.56
N LYS A 130 4.78 -0.34 -21.78
CA LYS A 130 4.85 -1.47 -20.83
C LYS A 130 3.80 -1.39 -19.71
N ARG A 131 3.51 -0.17 -19.22
CA ARG A 131 2.50 0.05 -18.16
C ARG A 131 1.08 -0.20 -18.66
N LYS A 132 0.82 0.01 -19.94
CA LYS A 132 -0.48 -0.24 -20.58
C LYS A 132 -0.78 -1.73 -20.68
N VAL A 133 0.23 -2.54 -21.03
CA VAL A 133 0.11 -4.01 -21.09
C VAL A 133 -0.12 -4.61 -19.71
N TRP A 134 0.66 -4.18 -18.71
CA TRP A 134 0.50 -4.65 -17.33
C TRP A 134 -0.89 -4.32 -16.75
N ARG A 135 -1.42 -3.12 -17.03
CA ARG A 135 -2.81 -2.76 -16.66
C ARG A 135 -3.87 -3.61 -17.37
N MET A 136 -3.60 -4.08 -18.58
CA MET A 136 -4.53 -4.92 -19.33
C MET A 136 -4.59 -6.33 -18.72
N ILE A 137 -3.43 -6.89 -18.37
CA ILE A 137 -3.32 -8.20 -17.68
C ILE A 137 -4.09 -8.18 -16.36
N ILE A 138 -3.93 -7.12 -15.55
CA ILE A 138 -4.66 -6.97 -14.28
C ILE A 138 -6.18 -6.93 -14.50
N ARG A 139 -6.66 -6.26 -15.55
CA ARG A 139 -8.10 -6.19 -15.85
C ARG A 139 -8.66 -7.55 -16.24
N ILE A 140 -7.91 -8.34 -17.01
CA ILE A 140 -8.33 -9.69 -17.41
C ILE A 140 -8.43 -10.59 -16.17
N LEU A 141 -7.47 -10.49 -15.24
CA LEU A 141 -7.45 -11.26 -14.00
C LEU A 141 -8.60 -10.86 -13.05
N LEU A 142 -8.95 -9.57 -13.00
CA LEU A 142 -10.14 -9.07 -12.29
C LEU A 142 -11.45 -9.61 -12.86
N ILE A 143 -11.58 -9.67 -14.19
CA ILE A 143 -12.76 -10.24 -14.85
C ILE A 143 -12.88 -11.72 -14.52
N TRP A 144 -11.77 -12.47 -14.54
CA TRP A 144 -11.75 -13.88 -14.16
C TRP A 144 -12.21 -14.11 -12.70
N LEU A 145 -11.75 -13.27 -11.77
CA LEU A 145 -12.18 -13.32 -10.36
C LEU A 145 -13.68 -13.03 -10.21
N ILE A 146 -14.21 -12.05 -10.94
CA ILE A 146 -15.66 -11.74 -10.92
C ILE A 146 -16.47 -12.93 -11.45
N VAL A 147 -16.04 -13.55 -12.55
CA VAL A 147 -16.71 -14.75 -13.09
C VAL A 147 -16.66 -15.91 -12.09
N TYR A 148 -15.53 -16.13 -11.42
CA TYR A 148 -15.40 -17.13 -10.36
C TYR A 148 -16.42 -16.89 -9.22
N PHE A 149 -16.55 -15.65 -8.74
CA PHE A 149 -17.52 -15.31 -7.70
C PHE A 149 -18.97 -15.45 -8.17
N ILE A 150 -19.27 -15.15 -9.43
CA ILE A 150 -20.62 -15.36 -10.00
C ILE A 150 -20.95 -16.86 -10.06
N ILE A 151 -20.01 -17.70 -10.49
CA ILE A 151 -20.18 -19.16 -10.51
C ILE A 151 -20.32 -19.70 -9.08
N MET A 152 -19.49 -19.22 -8.15
CA MET A 152 -19.59 -19.63 -6.74
C MET A 152 -20.93 -19.20 -6.15
N TRP A 153 -21.42 -18.00 -6.44
CA TRP A 153 -22.74 -17.55 -6.00
C TRP A 153 -23.86 -18.44 -6.57
N LEU A 154 -23.82 -18.76 -7.87
CA LEU A 154 -24.86 -19.60 -8.49
C LEU A 154 -24.80 -21.08 -8.04
N MET A 155 -23.63 -21.58 -7.65
CA MET A 155 -23.45 -22.97 -7.22
C MET A 155 -23.54 -23.18 -5.70
N TYR A 156 -23.34 -22.13 -4.90
CA TYR A 156 -23.62 -22.13 -3.46
C TYR A 156 -24.99 -21.50 -3.17
N SER A 157 -26.05 -22.26 -3.41
CA SER A 157 -27.31 -22.02 -2.69
C SER A 157 -27.12 -22.49 -1.25
N PRO A 158 -27.37 -21.65 -0.22
CA PRO A 158 -27.31 -22.13 1.16
C PRO A 158 -28.35 -23.24 1.35
N ALA A 159 -27.96 -24.32 2.01
CA ALA A 159 -28.92 -25.31 2.47
C ALA A 159 -29.94 -24.58 3.36
N ILE A 160 -31.21 -24.65 2.97
CA ILE A 160 -32.31 -24.09 3.76
C ILE A 160 -32.40 -24.97 5.00
N LEU A 161 -31.86 -24.48 6.12
CA LEU A 161 -32.13 -25.09 7.42
C LEU A 161 -33.63 -24.98 7.68
N PRO A 162 -34.30 -26.06 8.09
CA PRO A 162 -35.72 -25.98 8.44
C PRO A 162 -35.85 -24.98 9.59
N THR A 163 -36.66 -23.94 9.37
CA THR A 163 -37.16 -23.08 10.43
C THR A 163 -38.02 -23.94 11.34
N GLU A 164 -37.53 -24.19 12.56
CA GLU A 164 -38.31 -24.83 13.62
C GLU A 164 -39.60 -24.02 13.80
N ALA A 165 -40.73 -24.69 13.53
CA ALA A 165 -42.01 -24.26 14.04
C ALA A 165 -41.94 -24.32 15.56
N GLU A 166 -42.49 -23.31 16.23
CA GLU A 166 -42.82 -23.41 17.65
C GLU A 166 -43.83 -24.54 17.83
N ASP A 167 -43.34 -25.73 18.11
CA ASP A 167 -44.14 -26.79 18.72
C ASP A 167 -43.63 -27.00 20.14
N THR A 168 -44.43 -26.49 21.07
CA THR A 168 -44.49 -26.92 22.46
C THR A 168 -44.60 -28.44 22.53
N THR A 169 -43.46 -29.14 22.55
CA THR A 169 -43.37 -30.50 23.09
C THR A 169 -42.07 -30.61 23.87
N ALA A 170 -42.20 -31.10 25.11
CA ALA A 170 -41.16 -31.16 26.11
C ALA A 170 -39.86 -31.75 25.55
N ALA A 171 -38.81 -30.94 25.54
CA ALA A 171 -37.46 -31.38 25.20
C ALA A 171 -37.03 -32.45 26.21
N ALA A 172 -36.75 -33.66 25.70
CA ALA A 172 -36.02 -34.65 26.47
C ALA A 172 -34.67 -34.06 26.85
N SER A 173 -34.48 -33.89 28.16
CA SER A 173 -33.21 -33.54 28.81
C SER A 173 -32.20 -34.64 28.51
N TYR A 174 -31.41 -34.48 27.45
CA TYR A 174 -30.18 -35.23 27.31
C TYR A 174 -29.15 -34.58 28.23
N ASP A 175 -28.94 -35.21 29.39
CA ASP A 175 -27.86 -34.90 30.30
C ASP A 175 -26.54 -35.25 29.59
N TYR A 176 -25.95 -34.25 28.94
CA TYR A 176 -24.68 -34.41 28.26
C TYR A 176 -23.59 -34.09 29.30
N GLU A 177 -22.92 -35.13 29.82
CA GLU A 177 -21.72 -34.89 30.60
C GLU A 177 -20.65 -34.32 29.65
N PRO A 178 -20.20 -33.07 29.84
CA PRO A 178 -19.16 -32.50 29.01
C PRO A 178 -17.90 -33.35 29.14
N TYR A 179 -17.30 -33.71 28.00
CA TYR A 179 -16.05 -34.45 27.95
C TYR A 179 -15.00 -33.79 28.86
N SER A 180 -14.74 -34.41 30.00
CA SER A 180 -13.67 -34.01 30.91
C SER A 180 -12.38 -34.57 30.35
N ASN A 181 -11.63 -33.72 29.67
CA ASN A 181 -10.29 -34.07 29.19
C ASN A 181 -9.43 -34.47 30.41
N PRO A 182 -9.03 -35.75 30.56
CA PRO A 182 -8.27 -36.22 31.72
C PRO A 182 -6.83 -35.69 31.75
N HIS A 183 -6.43 -34.97 30.69
CA HIS A 183 -5.22 -34.18 30.70
C HIS A 183 -5.53 -32.79 31.23
N GLU A 184 -5.00 -32.47 32.42
CA GLU A 184 -4.82 -31.06 32.79
C GLU A 184 -4.14 -30.36 31.60
N ILE A 185 -4.76 -29.30 31.08
CA ILE A 185 -4.20 -28.49 30.00
C ILE A 185 -3.00 -27.71 30.59
N THR A 186 -1.87 -28.40 30.74
CA THR A 186 -0.61 -27.88 31.30
C THR A 186 0.41 -27.51 30.21
N THR A 187 0.04 -27.60 28.93
CA THR A 187 0.98 -27.36 27.82
C THR A 187 0.80 -26.05 27.09
N THR A 188 -0.19 -25.21 27.45
CA THR A 188 -0.25 -23.84 26.90
C THR A 188 0.80 -23.00 27.62
N PRO A 189 1.89 -22.59 26.95
CA PRO A 189 2.93 -21.80 27.60
C PRO A 189 2.36 -20.47 28.07
N ASP A 190 2.79 -19.99 29.23
CA ASP A 190 2.48 -18.65 29.68
C ASP A 190 3.21 -17.64 28.79
N TYR A 191 2.44 -16.81 28.09
CA TYR A 191 3.00 -15.82 27.20
C TYR A 191 3.40 -14.55 27.97
N THR A 192 4.46 -13.92 27.50
CA THR A 192 4.96 -12.67 28.09
C THR A 192 4.05 -11.50 27.72
N ILE A 193 4.13 -10.41 28.50
CA ILE A 193 3.41 -9.16 28.22
C ILE A 193 3.71 -8.63 26.82
N ALA A 194 4.94 -8.85 26.32
CA ALA A 194 5.35 -8.44 24.97
C ALA A 194 4.59 -9.20 23.89
N GLU A 195 4.41 -10.51 24.05
CA GLU A 195 3.67 -11.37 23.12
C GLU A 195 2.17 -11.07 23.18
N ALA A 196 1.61 -10.90 24.37
CA ALA A 196 0.22 -10.47 24.55
C ALA A 196 -0.05 -9.11 23.91
N LYS A 197 0.92 -8.18 23.96
CA LYS A 197 0.83 -6.88 23.28
C LYS A 197 0.82 -7.04 21.76
N VAL A 198 1.63 -7.94 21.20
CA VAL A 198 1.62 -8.23 19.75
C VAL A 198 0.30 -8.84 19.32
N PHE A 199 -0.21 -9.80 20.10
CA PHE A 199 -1.53 -10.39 19.87
C PHE A 199 -2.64 -9.33 19.88
N LEU A 200 -2.64 -8.41 20.85
CA LEU A 200 -3.62 -7.31 20.92
C LEU A 200 -3.61 -6.45 19.66
N LYS A 201 -2.42 -6.14 19.14
CA LYS A 201 -2.30 -5.34 17.90
C LYS A 201 -3.00 -6.02 16.74
N GLN A 202 -2.81 -7.33 16.60
CA GLN A 202 -3.46 -8.10 15.54
C GLN A 202 -4.98 -8.10 15.72
N VAL A 203 -5.46 -8.37 16.94
CA VAL A 203 -6.90 -8.37 17.24
C VAL A 203 -7.55 -7.02 16.94
N ILE A 204 -6.90 -5.91 17.31
CA ILE A 204 -7.39 -4.54 17.02
C ILE A 204 -7.35 -4.27 15.51
N HIS A 205 -6.27 -4.63 14.81
CA HIS A 205 -6.15 -4.46 13.36
C HIS A 205 -7.29 -5.17 12.61
N ASP A 206 -7.69 -6.35 13.09
CA ASP A 206 -8.70 -7.15 12.39
C ASP A 206 -10.12 -6.72 12.77
N ASN A 207 -10.33 -6.24 14.01
CA ASN A 207 -11.66 -5.95 14.55
C ASN A 207 -11.94 -4.46 14.83
N TRP A 208 -11.09 -3.51 14.40
CA TRP A 208 -11.23 -2.10 14.79
C TRP A 208 -12.61 -1.50 14.51
N LYS A 209 -13.28 -1.92 13.42
CA LYS A 209 -14.65 -1.51 13.11
C LYS A 209 -15.66 -2.07 14.12
N ASN A 210 -15.56 -3.36 14.44
CA ASN A 210 -16.46 -4.06 15.37
C ASN A 210 -16.26 -3.57 16.81
N ILE A 211 -15.04 -3.18 17.16
CA ILE A 211 -14.69 -2.53 18.44
C ILE A 211 -15.26 -1.11 18.54
N GLY A 212 -15.65 -0.49 17.41
CA GLY A 212 -16.22 0.85 17.36
C GLY A 212 -15.21 1.98 17.14
N TYR A 213 -14.02 1.68 16.59
CA TYR A 213 -13.08 2.72 16.17
C TYR A 213 -13.41 3.27 14.79
N SER A 214 -13.12 4.56 14.57
CA SER A 214 -13.28 5.22 13.26
C SER A 214 -12.17 4.86 12.25
N SER A 215 -11.05 4.33 12.73
CA SER A 215 -9.88 3.94 11.95
C SER A 215 -9.08 2.85 12.67
N ASP A 216 -8.19 2.17 11.96
CA ASP A 216 -7.26 1.21 12.56
C ASP A 216 -6.29 1.91 13.53
N VAL A 217 -6.34 1.51 14.80
CA VAL A 217 -5.50 2.02 15.91
C VAL A 217 -4.50 0.97 16.41
N SER A 218 -4.31 -0.15 15.69
CA SER A 218 -3.37 -1.21 16.07
C SER A 218 -1.92 -0.74 16.23
N ASN A 219 -1.56 0.34 15.55
CA ASN A 219 -0.23 0.95 15.61
C ASN A 219 -0.08 2.04 16.66
N ASP A 220 -1.16 2.39 17.38
CA ASP A 220 -1.13 3.40 18.42
C ASP A 220 -0.43 2.89 19.70
N ALA A 221 -0.24 3.80 20.65
CA ALA A 221 0.37 3.48 21.93
C ALA A 221 -0.54 2.53 22.74
N ILE A 222 -0.13 1.26 22.82
CA ILE A 222 -0.71 0.26 23.72
C ILE A 222 0.11 0.24 25.01
N THR A 223 -0.54 0.52 26.13
CA THR A 223 0.08 0.57 27.47
C THR A 223 -0.41 -0.59 28.30
N TYR A 224 0.52 -1.28 28.98
CA TYR A 224 0.18 -2.30 29.97
C TYR A 224 -0.09 -1.63 31.31
N ASN A 225 -1.18 -2.00 31.99
CA ASN A 225 -1.63 -1.35 33.22
C ASN A 225 -0.97 -1.93 34.50
N ASN A 226 0.09 -2.73 34.38
CA ASN A 226 0.78 -3.38 35.51
C ASN A 226 -0.13 -4.16 36.46
N LYS A 227 -1.24 -4.69 35.92
CA LYS A 227 -2.24 -5.45 36.68
C LYS A 227 -2.66 -6.68 35.91
N THR A 228 -2.78 -7.79 36.64
CA THR A 228 -3.42 -9.02 36.19
C THR A 228 -4.80 -9.13 36.85
N ILE A 229 -5.82 -9.48 36.08
CA ILE A 229 -7.18 -9.69 36.57
C ILE A 229 -7.69 -11.04 36.10
N VAL A 230 -8.63 -11.64 36.85
CA VAL A 230 -9.32 -12.85 36.40
C VAL A 230 -10.55 -12.44 35.60
N VAL A 231 -10.62 -12.84 34.34
CA VAL A 231 -11.79 -12.64 33.47
C VAL A 231 -12.15 -13.99 32.89
N ASN A 232 -13.41 -14.41 33.08
CA ASN A 232 -13.93 -15.69 32.58
C ASN A 232 -13.03 -16.89 32.94
N ASN A 233 -12.66 -16.99 34.22
CA ASN A 233 -11.79 -18.04 34.79
C ASN A 233 -10.35 -18.10 34.22
N ALA A 234 -9.89 -17.05 33.51
CA ALA A 234 -8.52 -16.94 33.02
C ALA A 234 -7.79 -15.74 33.65
N ASN A 235 -6.52 -15.93 34.01
CA ASN A 235 -5.63 -14.83 34.41
C ASN A 235 -5.29 -14.00 33.17
N CYS A 236 -5.58 -12.71 33.20
CA CYS A 236 -5.46 -11.81 32.05
C CYS A 236 -4.59 -10.59 32.35
N TYR A 237 -3.72 -10.23 31.39
CA TYR A 237 -3.04 -8.95 31.36
C TYR A 237 -3.98 -7.83 30.90
N VAL A 238 -3.96 -6.70 31.59
CA VAL A 238 -4.79 -5.54 31.24
C VAL A 238 -4.00 -4.53 30.42
N PHE A 239 -4.52 -4.18 29.26
CA PHE A 239 -3.96 -3.17 28.36
C PHE A 239 -4.94 -2.03 28.12
N SER A 240 -4.40 -0.84 27.87
CA SER A 240 -5.16 0.34 27.44
C SER A 240 -4.68 0.76 26.05
N CYS A 241 -5.62 0.98 25.13
CA CYS A 241 -5.35 1.45 23.77
C CYS A 241 -6.48 2.37 23.32
N ALA A 242 -6.14 3.55 22.77
CA ALA A 242 -7.08 4.50 22.15
C ALA A 242 -8.39 4.77 22.96
N GLY A 243 -8.29 4.81 24.30
CA GLY A 243 -9.42 5.09 25.19
C GLY A 243 -10.27 3.88 25.60
N LYS A 244 -9.94 2.67 25.14
CA LYS A 244 -10.57 1.41 25.59
C LYS A 244 -9.60 0.55 26.38
N THR A 245 -10.17 -0.28 27.26
CA THR A 245 -9.42 -1.24 28.08
C THR A 245 -9.66 -2.66 27.57
N TYR A 246 -8.60 -3.43 27.50
CA TYR A 246 -8.59 -4.81 27.02
C TYR A 246 -8.00 -5.73 28.08
N ALA A 247 -8.55 -6.94 28.18
CA ALA A 247 -8.00 -8.01 28.98
C ALA A 247 -7.63 -9.18 28.06
N ILE A 248 -6.40 -9.67 28.20
CA ILE A 248 -5.87 -10.76 27.38
C ILE A 248 -5.38 -11.87 28.30
N PRO A 249 -5.92 -13.09 28.21
CA PRO A 249 -5.43 -14.23 28.97
C PRO A 249 -3.94 -14.44 28.77
N ILE A 250 -3.23 -14.79 29.85
CA ILE A 250 -1.80 -15.15 29.82
C ILE A 250 -1.56 -16.29 28.83
N LYS A 251 -2.54 -17.18 28.66
CA LYS A 251 -2.52 -18.31 27.71
C LYS A 251 -2.92 -17.95 26.27
N LEU A 252 -3.15 -16.67 25.96
CA LEU A 252 -3.59 -16.16 24.64
C LEU A 252 -4.84 -16.85 24.05
N SER A 253 -5.73 -17.34 24.91
CA SER A 253 -6.95 -18.06 24.49
C SER A 253 -8.04 -17.14 23.92
N GLY A 254 -7.88 -15.82 23.99
CA GLY A 254 -8.86 -14.86 23.48
C GLY A 254 -8.50 -13.42 23.80
N CYS A 255 -9.40 -12.50 23.48
CA CYS A 255 -9.28 -11.08 23.84
C CYS A 255 -10.63 -10.58 24.34
N TYR A 256 -10.62 -9.77 25.40
CA TYR A 256 -11.82 -9.18 25.98
C TYR A 256 -11.71 -7.67 25.94
N VAL A 257 -12.81 -6.99 25.60
CA VAL A 257 -12.93 -5.53 25.66
C VAL A 257 -13.83 -5.14 26.82
N LEU A 258 -13.42 -4.13 27.58
CA LEU A 258 -14.24 -3.55 28.63
C LEU A 258 -15.30 -2.65 27.98
N ASP A 259 -16.56 -3.02 28.11
CA ASP A 259 -17.72 -2.27 27.61
C ASP A 259 -18.73 -2.10 28.76
N ASN A 260 -19.02 -0.86 29.14
CA ASN A 260 -19.91 -0.52 30.25
C ASN A 260 -19.61 -1.23 31.59
N GLY A 261 -18.33 -1.50 31.88
CA GLY A 261 -17.88 -2.12 33.14
C GLY A 261 -17.81 -3.65 33.11
N GLU A 262 -18.24 -4.29 32.03
CA GLU A 262 -18.17 -5.74 31.85
C GLU A 262 -17.19 -6.11 30.72
N TYR A 263 -16.45 -7.21 30.90
CA TYR A 263 -15.52 -7.70 29.89
C TYR A 263 -16.24 -8.60 28.89
N LYS A 264 -16.44 -8.10 27.68
CA LYS A 264 -17.07 -8.85 26.59
C LYS A 264 -16.00 -9.51 25.72
N PRO A 265 -16.17 -10.78 25.32
CA PRO A 265 -15.25 -11.44 24.40
C PRO A 265 -15.29 -10.76 23.03
N LEU A 266 -14.12 -10.48 22.47
CA LEU A 266 -13.97 -10.11 21.07
C LEU A 266 -13.99 -11.39 20.24
N THR A 267 -15.13 -11.68 19.63
CA THR A 267 -15.25 -12.76 18.65
C THR A 267 -14.45 -12.38 17.41
N PHE A 268 -13.52 -13.24 17.00
CA PHE A 268 -12.91 -13.15 15.67
C PHE A 268 -14.03 -13.37 14.65
N ASP A 269 -14.15 -12.49 13.64
CA ASP A 269 -15.11 -12.66 12.54
C ASP A 269 -14.94 -14.05 11.90
N ASN A 270 -15.77 -14.99 12.33
CA ASN A 270 -16.09 -16.30 11.75
C ASN A 270 -14.92 -17.04 11.06
N THR A 271 -13.73 -16.96 11.63
CA THR A 271 -12.60 -17.80 11.24
C THR A 271 -12.26 -18.66 12.45
N ASN A 272 -12.39 -19.97 12.26
CA ASN A 272 -11.95 -21.02 13.17
C ASN A 272 -10.42 -20.99 13.34
N TYR A 273 -9.91 -19.91 13.93
CA TYR A 273 -8.56 -19.82 14.45
C TYR A 273 -8.65 -19.41 15.92
N LEU A 274 -9.36 -20.22 16.70
CA LEU A 274 -8.81 -20.64 17.98
C LEU A 274 -7.81 -21.74 17.66
N PHE A 275 -6.58 -21.59 18.15
CA PHE A 275 -5.61 -22.68 18.22
C PHE A 275 -6.16 -23.84 19.05
#